data_AF-A0A7W1B7C6-F1
#
_entry.id   AF-A0A7W1B7C6-F1
#
_cell.length_a   1.000
_cell.length_b   1.000
_cell.length_c   1.000
_cell.angle_alpha   90.00
_cell.angle_beta   90.00
_cell.angle_gamma   90.00
#
_symmetry.space_group_name_H-M   'P 1'
#
loop_
_entity.id
_entity.type
_entity.pdbx_description
1 polymer ?
#
loop_
_entity_poly.entity_id
_entity_poly.type
_entity_poly.pdbx_seq_one_letter_code
_entity_poly.pdbx_strand_id
1 'polypeptide(L)'
;DMREVIENVHLRIERFAMGRAEKQVLEGEYRRIGGGADWTMVEVDHLQARERMVTAGVRAAVEVTGRHGDHYIYSVWRRSEYIVWFPVRAILDSLSEAEGIAPGHPGWGGADNVGGSPRPADRERAYAAGFDLHVVKPTNLVVMRRVLEMGSLYHSSALPAGAFVTPRMLG
;
A
#
# COMPACT_ATOMS: atom_id res chain seq x y z
N ASP A 1 -1.86 26.19 -16.35
CA ASP A 1 -1.95 27.36 -15.44
C ASP A 1 -2.86 26.99 -14.27
N MET A 2 -2.65 27.51 -13.06
CA MET A 2 -3.52 27.21 -11.90
C MET A 2 -4.97 27.68 -12.10
N ARG A 3 -5.16 28.77 -12.83
CA ARG A 3 -6.49 29.30 -13.14
C ARG A 3 -7.35 28.30 -13.92
N GLU A 4 -6.74 27.71 -14.94
CA GLU A 4 -7.37 26.70 -15.80
C GLU A 4 -7.75 25.43 -15.02
N VAL A 5 -6.92 25.02 -14.04
CA VAL A 5 -7.24 23.87 -13.17
C VAL A 5 -8.47 24.18 -12.30
N ILE A 6 -8.52 25.37 -11.70
CA ILE A 6 -9.65 25.80 -10.86
C ILE A 6 -10.94 25.85 -11.67
N GLU A 7 -10.91 26.44 -12.86
CA GLU A 7 -12.06 26.54 -13.77
C GLU A 7 -12.57 25.15 -14.18
N ASN A 8 -11.67 24.22 -14.52
CA ASN A 8 -12.03 22.85 -14.86
C ASN A 8 -12.68 22.08 -13.69
N VAL A 9 -12.17 22.26 -12.46
CA VAL A 9 -12.76 21.63 -11.27
C VAL A 9 -14.16 22.20 -10.99
N HIS A 10 -14.32 23.52 -11.09
CA HIS A 10 -15.61 24.18 -10.90
C HIS A 10 -16.66 23.63 -11.88
N LEU A 11 -16.32 23.53 -13.17
CA LEU A 11 -17.20 22.99 -14.19
C LEU A 11 -17.63 21.53 -13.90
N ARG A 12 -16.74 20.70 -13.35
CA ARG A 12 -17.07 19.31 -12.99
C ARG A 12 -18.04 19.25 -11.80
N ILE A 13 -17.85 20.11 -10.80
CA ILE A 13 -18.75 20.22 -9.63
C ILE A 13 -20.13 20.73 -10.08
N GLU A 14 -20.16 21.75 -10.93
CA GLU A 14 -21.40 22.31 -11.47
C GLU A 14 -22.19 21.27 -12.29
N ARG A 15 -21.50 20.54 -13.18
CA ARG A 15 -22.10 19.43 -13.93
C ARG A 15 -22.67 18.37 -13.00
N PHE A 16 -21.96 18.02 -11.92
CA PHE A 16 -22.46 17.07 -10.92
C PHE A 16 -23.71 17.59 -10.20
N ALA A 17 -23.70 18.84 -9.74
CA ALA A 17 -24.84 19.47 -9.07
C ALA A 17 -26.08 19.55 -9.96
N MET A 18 -25.89 19.74 -11.27
CA MET A 18 -26.97 19.76 -12.27
C MET A 18 -27.43 18.36 -12.72
N GLY A 19 -26.89 17.27 -12.15
CA GLY A 19 -27.20 15.89 -12.55
C GLY A 19 -26.66 15.52 -13.94
N ARG A 20 -25.72 16.31 -14.48
CA ARG A 20 -25.07 16.11 -15.79
C ARG A 20 -23.66 15.55 -15.67
N ALA A 21 -23.26 15.09 -14.48
CA ALA A 21 -21.99 14.41 -14.32
C ALA A 21 -22.07 13.01 -14.92
N GLU A 22 -21.04 12.69 -15.69
CA GLU A 22 -20.84 11.35 -16.22
C GLU A 22 -20.20 10.47 -15.15
N LYS A 23 -20.65 9.21 -15.07
CA LYS A 23 -19.94 8.19 -14.30
C LYS A 23 -18.78 7.69 -15.14
N GLN A 24 -17.57 7.85 -14.62
CA GLN A 24 -16.41 7.22 -15.22
C GLN A 24 -16.33 5.78 -14.72
N VAL A 25 -16.24 4.83 -15.67
CA VAL A 25 -15.97 3.43 -15.35
C VAL A 25 -14.51 3.36 -14.93
N LEU A 26 -14.25 2.86 -13.73
CA LEU A 26 -12.88 2.62 -13.29
C LEU A 26 -12.23 1.64 -14.26
N GLU A 27 -11.00 1.90 -14.68
CA GLU A 27 -10.21 0.99 -15.50
C GLU A 27 -9.42 0.02 -14.63
N GLY A 28 -8.93 -1.06 -15.24
CA GLY A 28 -8.08 -2.05 -14.59
C GLY A 28 -8.82 -3.19 -13.94
N GLU A 29 -8.09 -4.29 -13.80
CA GLU A 29 -8.50 -5.50 -13.12
C GLU A 29 -7.44 -5.87 -12.08
N TYR A 30 -7.86 -6.69 -11.13
CA TYR A 30 -6.95 -7.24 -10.14
C TYR A 30 -7.21 -8.73 -9.97
N ARG A 31 -6.13 -9.49 -9.80
CA ARG A 31 -6.18 -10.93 -9.56
C ARG A 31 -5.65 -11.23 -8.19
N ARG A 32 -6.48 -11.81 -7.33
CA ARG A 32 -6.05 -12.29 -6.01
C ARG A 32 -5.05 -13.44 -6.19
N ILE A 33 -3.88 -13.28 -5.60
CA ILE A 33 -2.79 -14.28 -5.62
C ILE A 33 -2.44 -14.81 -4.22
N GLY A 34 -3.07 -14.26 -3.19
CA GLY A 34 -2.88 -14.69 -1.80
C GLY A 34 -3.60 -13.77 -0.81
N GLY A 35 -3.13 -13.76 0.43
CA GLY A 35 -3.63 -12.89 1.49
C GLY A 35 -3.94 -13.63 2.79
N GLY A 36 -4.58 -12.92 3.71
CA GLY A 36 -5.12 -13.46 4.96
C GLY A 36 -6.64 -13.30 5.03
N ALA A 37 -7.18 -13.39 6.25
CA ALA A 37 -8.62 -13.25 6.51
C ALA A 37 -9.13 -11.85 6.13
N ASP A 38 -8.41 -10.80 6.54
CA ASP A 38 -8.84 -9.41 6.38
C ASP A 38 -8.03 -8.58 5.37
N TRP A 39 -6.98 -9.15 4.79
CA TRP A 39 -6.15 -8.51 3.76
C TRP A 39 -5.94 -9.41 2.56
N THR A 40 -5.61 -8.82 1.41
CA THR A 40 -5.42 -9.57 0.16
C THR A 40 -4.07 -9.25 -0.49
N MET A 41 -3.47 -10.25 -1.15
CA MET A 41 -2.37 -10.01 -2.07
C MET A 41 -2.90 -10.10 -3.50
N VAL A 42 -2.60 -9.12 -4.32
CA VAL A 42 -3.17 -8.98 -5.66
C VAL A 42 -2.11 -8.59 -6.68
N GLU A 43 -2.27 -9.07 -7.91
CA GLU A 43 -1.61 -8.51 -9.08
C GLU A 43 -2.59 -7.56 -9.76
N VAL A 44 -2.11 -6.37 -10.14
CA VAL A 44 -2.92 -5.34 -10.81
C VAL A 44 -2.32 -4.96 -12.14
N ASP A 45 -3.17 -4.66 -13.12
CA ASP A 45 -2.75 -4.27 -14.48
C ASP A 45 -2.83 -2.74 -14.72
N HIS A 46 -3.44 -2.00 -13.78
CA HIS A 46 -3.71 -0.57 -13.94
C HIS A 46 -3.73 0.18 -12.60
N LEU A 47 -3.42 1.48 -12.64
CA LEU A 47 -3.41 2.35 -11.45
C LEU A 47 -4.79 2.48 -10.80
N GLN A 48 -5.86 2.36 -11.58
CA GLN A 48 -7.24 2.47 -11.09
C GLN A 48 -7.78 1.17 -10.46
N ALA A 49 -7.04 0.06 -10.54
CA ALA A 49 -7.43 -1.22 -9.94
C ALA A 49 -7.61 -1.13 -8.42
N ARG A 50 -6.84 -0.27 -7.75
CA ARG A 50 -7.00 0.00 -6.31
C ARG A 50 -8.40 0.51 -5.96
N GLU A 51 -8.96 1.39 -6.78
CA GLU A 51 -10.28 1.97 -6.47
C GLU A 51 -11.41 0.97 -6.72
N ARG A 52 -11.19 0.03 -7.65
CA ARG A 52 -12.06 -1.14 -7.79
C ARG A 52 -11.99 -2.04 -6.58
N MET A 53 -10.79 -2.31 -6.06
CA MET A 53 -10.59 -3.10 -4.84
C MET A 53 -11.27 -2.46 -3.63
N VAL A 54 -11.12 -1.15 -3.45
CA VAL A 54 -11.81 -0.40 -2.39
C VAL A 54 -13.33 -0.50 -2.53
N THR A 55 -13.85 -0.35 -3.75
CA THR A 55 -15.29 -0.51 -4.04
C THR A 55 -15.78 -1.93 -3.77
N ALA A 56 -14.93 -2.95 -3.99
CA ALA A 56 -15.19 -4.34 -3.67
C ALA A 56 -15.02 -4.69 -2.18
N GLY A 57 -14.75 -3.71 -1.32
CA GLY A 57 -14.64 -3.89 0.13
C GLY A 57 -13.26 -4.31 0.64
N VAL A 58 -12.23 -4.30 -0.22
CA VAL A 58 -10.85 -4.54 0.23
C VAL A 58 -10.41 -3.41 1.16
N ARG A 59 -9.99 -3.79 2.37
CA ARG A 59 -9.58 -2.86 3.43
C ARG A 59 -8.07 -2.68 3.51
N ALA A 60 -7.31 -3.73 3.19
CA ALA A 60 -5.86 -3.71 3.15
C ALA A 60 -5.35 -4.69 2.09
N ALA A 61 -4.25 -4.33 1.43
CA ALA A 61 -3.66 -5.19 0.42
C ALA A 61 -2.14 -5.00 0.25
N VAL A 62 -1.55 -6.04 -0.34
CA VAL A 62 -0.26 -5.98 -1.02
C VAL A 62 -0.53 -6.08 -2.52
N GLU A 63 -0.25 -5.02 -3.25
CA GLU A 63 -0.43 -4.92 -4.70
C GLU A 63 0.89 -5.14 -5.41
N VAL A 64 0.85 -5.97 -6.46
CA VAL A 64 1.95 -6.15 -7.42
C VAL A 64 1.57 -5.39 -8.69
N THR A 65 2.27 -4.29 -8.98
CA THR A 65 1.95 -3.39 -10.10
C THR A 65 2.84 -3.62 -11.33
N GLY A 66 3.89 -4.43 -11.20
CA GLY A 66 4.76 -4.73 -12.32
C GLY A 66 5.93 -5.63 -11.97
N ARG A 67 6.64 -6.04 -13.02
CA ARG A 67 7.84 -6.88 -12.95
C ARG A 67 8.92 -6.32 -13.88
N HIS A 68 10.16 -6.23 -13.40
CA HIS A 68 11.33 -5.88 -14.21
C HIS A 68 12.42 -6.94 -13.99
N GLY A 69 12.60 -7.83 -14.96
CA GLY A 69 13.48 -9.00 -14.82
C GLY A 69 12.98 -9.91 -13.69
N ASP A 70 13.82 -10.16 -12.69
CA ASP A 70 13.46 -10.94 -11.50
C ASP A 70 12.94 -10.11 -10.33
N HIS A 71 12.67 -8.82 -10.57
CA HIS A 71 12.18 -7.90 -9.55
C HIS A 71 10.70 -7.60 -9.74
N TYR A 72 9.99 -7.51 -8.63
CA TYR A 72 8.59 -7.13 -8.59
C TYR A 72 8.45 -5.75 -7.93
N ILE A 73 7.50 -4.97 -8.43
CA ILE A 73 7.13 -3.67 -7.88
C ILE A 73 5.90 -3.88 -7.02
N TYR A 74 6.04 -3.56 -5.73
CA TYR A 74 4.97 -3.75 -4.75
C TYR A 74 4.51 -2.43 -4.16
N SER A 75 3.23 -2.38 -3.82
CA SER A 75 2.65 -1.40 -2.89
C SER A 75 1.96 -2.12 -1.75
N VAL A 76 2.20 -1.68 -0.52
CA VAL A 76 1.53 -2.18 0.69
C VAL A 76 0.65 -1.05 1.20
N TRP A 77 -0.65 -1.30 1.38
CA TRP A 77 -1.55 -0.24 1.79
C TRP A 77 -2.72 -0.76 2.64
N ARG A 78 -3.30 0.17 3.40
CA ARG A 78 -4.57 0.05 4.11
C ARG A 78 -5.42 1.28 3.79
N ARG A 79 -6.74 1.08 3.66
CA ARG A 79 -7.68 2.13 3.25
C ARG A 79 -7.70 3.33 4.20
N SER A 80 -7.38 3.10 5.47
CA SER A 80 -7.46 4.10 6.53
C SER A 80 -6.45 3.78 7.63
N GLU A 81 -5.99 4.82 8.33
CA GLU A 81 -5.15 4.73 9.53
C GLU A 81 -5.80 3.92 10.67
N TYR A 82 -7.14 3.89 10.73
CA TYR A 82 -7.91 3.14 11.73
C TYR A 82 -7.87 1.61 11.52
N ILE A 83 -7.33 1.14 10.40
CA ILE A 83 -7.07 -0.27 10.16
C ILE A 83 -5.74 -0.64 10.82
N VAL A 84 -5.75 -0.79 12.14
CA VAL A 84 -4.52 -0.99 12.94
C VAL A 84 -3.96 -2.41 12.87
N TRP A 85 -4.80 -3.39 12.52
CA TRP A 85 -4.41 -4.81 12.43
C TRP A 85 -3.55 -5.12 11.19
N PHE A 86 -3.41 -4.19 10.24
CA PHE A 86 -2.52 -4.30 9.08
C PHE A 86 -1.39 -3.26 9.19
N PRO A 87 -0.27 -3.58 9.86
CA PRO A 87 0.75 -2.61 10.21
C PRO A 87 1.68 -2.32 9.03
N VAL A 88 1.25 -1.44 8.11
CA VAL A 88 2.00 -1.09 6.89
C VAL A 88 3.45 -0.74 7.21
N ARG A 89 3.71 0.11 8.21
CA ARG A 89 5.07 0.52 8.57
C ARG A 89 5.96 -0.66 8.97
N ALA A 90 5.49 -1.51 9.88
CA ALA A 90 6.23 -2.70 10.30
C ALA A 90 6.48 -3.68 9.14
N ILE A 91 5.53 -3.77 8.19
CA ILE A 91 5.70 -4.59 6.98
C ILE A 91 6.85 -4.04 6.13
N LEU A 92 6.88 -2.72 5.88
CA LEU A 92 7.96 -2.09 5.10
C LEU A 92 9.32 -2.20 5.79
N ASP A 93 9.37 -2.01 7.11
CA ASP A 93 10.61 -2.15 7.88
C ASP A 93 11.12 -3.60 7.85
N SER A 94 10.22 -4.59 7.98
CA SER A 94 10.57 -6.02 7.87
C SER A 94 11.05 -6.42 6.48
N LEU A 95 10.51 -5.79 5.42
CA LEU A 95 10.96 -6.02 4.05
C LEU A 95 12.35 -5.41 3.82
N SER A 96 12.61 -4.24 4.41
CA SER A 96 13.94 -3.63 4.39
C SER A 96 14.98 -4.50 5.12
N GLU A 97 14.62 -5.03 6.30
CA GLU A 97 15.47 -5.98 7.04
C GLU A 97 15.75 -7.26 6.22
N ALA A 98 14.71 -7.84 5.62
CA ALA A 98 14.85 -9.05 4.80
C ALA A 98 15.74 -8.85 3.57
N GLU A 99 15.81 -7.62 3.04
CA GLU A 99 16.70 -7.21 1.95
C GLU A 99 18.08 -6.73 2.43
N GLY A 100 18.36 -6.77 3.73
CA GLY A 100 19.65 -6.33 4.29
C GLY A 100 19.88 -4.82 4.19
N ILE A 101 18.81 -4.02 4.06
CA ILE A 101 18.89 -2.57 3.97
C ILE A 101 19.14 -2.00 5.37
N ALA A 102 20.29 -1.34 5.54
CA ALA A 102 20.64 -0.75 6.83
C ALA A 102 19.70 0.42 7.20
N PRO A 103 19.45 0.63 8.51
CA PRO A 103 18.71 1.80 8.98
C PRO A 103 19.29 3.11 8.44
N GLY A 104 18.43 4.00 7.94
CA GLY A 104 18.85 5.29 7.36
C GLY A 104 19.18 5.26 5.87
N HIS A 105 19.17 4.08 5.23
CA HIS A 105 19.30 3.96 3.77
C HIS A 105 17.94 4.00 3.05
N PRO A 106 17.91 4.38 1.76
CA PRO A 106 16.68 4.38 0.96
C PRO A 106 16.18 2.94 0.77
N GLY A 107 15.26 2.52 1.64
CA GLY A 107 14.63 1.20 1.62
C GLY A 107 13.17 1.24 1.21
N TRP A 108 12.42 0.21 1.60
CA TRP A 108 10.97 0.24 1.48
C TRP A 108 10.43 1.42 2.29
N GLY A 109 9.51 2.18 1.71
CA GLY A 109 9.14 3.47 2.27
C GLY A 109 7.74 3.91 1.87
N GLY A 110 7.25 4.95 2.55
CA GLY A 110 5.91 5.48 2.37
C GLY A 110 5.37 6.17 3.62
N ALA A 111 4.07 6.44 3.58
CA ALA A 111 3.28 6.94 4.71
C ALA A 111 2.78 5.79 5.60
N ASP A 112 2.12 6.13 6.70
CA ASP A 112 1.63 5.16 7.69
C ASP A 112 0.56 4.20 7.16
N ASN A 113 -0.13 4.56 6.08
CA ASN A 113 -1.20 3.77 5.47
C ASN A 113 -0.89 3.28 4.05
N VAL A 114 0.21 3.73 3.44
CA VAL A 114 0.62 3.31 2.10
C VAL A 114 2.12 3.43 1.93
N GLY A 115 2.76 2.39 1.41
CA GLY A 115 4.15 2.44 0.98
C GLY A 115 4.43 1.40 -0.10
N GLY A 116 5.70 1.27 -0.46
CA GLY A 116 6.08 0.35 -1.53
C GLY A 116 7.58 0.14 -1.63
N SER A 117 7.95 -0.60 -2.67
CA SER A 117 9.35 -0.89 -2.99
C SER A 117 10.15 0.40 -3.25
N PRO A 118 11.47 0.41 -2.98
CA PRO A 118 12.35 1.54 -3.31
C PRO A 118 12.20 1.96 -4.77
N ARG A 119 12.18 3.27 -5.06
CA ARG A 119 12.13 3.76 -6.45
C ARG A 119 13.48 3.50 -7.13
N PRO A 120 13.55 3.43 -8.47
CA PRO A 120 14.81 3.22 -9.19
C PRO A 120 15.93 4.20 -8.80
N ALA A 121 15.62 5.48 -8.57
CA ALA A 121 16.60 6.47 -8.11
C ALA A 121 17.09 6.21 -6.67
N ASP A 122 16.21 5.70 -5.80
CA ASP A 122 16.56 5.30 -4.43
C ASP A 122 17.44 4.04 -4.46
N ARG A 123 17.15 3.15 -5.41
CA ARG A 123 17.90 1.93 -5.68
C ARG A 123 19.32 2.21 -6.19
N GLU A 124 19.45 3.11 -7.15
CA GLU A 124 20.74 3.52 -7.72
C GLU A 124 21.63 4.19 -6.65
N ARG A 125 21.04 5.04 -5.79
CA ARG A 125 21.73 5.61 -4.63
C ARG A 125 22.18 4.57 -3.62
N ALA A 126 21.37 3.54 -3.38
CA ALA A 126 21.72 2.47 -2.44
C ALA A 126 22.84 1.57 -2.99
N TYR A 127 22.85 1.25 -4.28
CA TYR A 127 24.00 0.59 -4.93
C TYR A 127 25.27 1.44 -4.89
N ALA A 128 25.17 2.75 -5.16
CA ALA A 128 26.30 3.67 -5.09
C ALA A 128 26.87 3.80 -3.65
N ALA A 129 26.04 3.55 -2.63
CA ALA A 129 26.45 3.51 -1.23
C ALA A 129 27.04 2.14 -0.80
N GLY A 130 27.25 1.20 -1.73
CA GLY A 130 27.91 -0.08 -1.45
C GLY A 130 26.98 -1.16 -0.87
N PHE A 131 25.66 -0.97 -0.95
CA PHE A 131 24.70 -1.99 -0.53
C PHE A 131 24.41 -2.95 -1.68
N ASP A 132 24.67 -4.23 -1.45
CA ASP A 132 24.20 -5.29 -2.32
C ASP A 132 22.70 -5.52 -2.01
N LEU A 133 21.86 -4.68 -2.60
CA LEU A 133 20.40 -4.83 -2.59
C LEU A 133 20.04 -6.09 -3.39
N HIS A 134 20.28 -7.24 -2.77
CA HIS A 134 19.85 -8.50 -3.31
C HIS A 134 18.32 -8.54 -3.30
N VAL A 135 17.73 -8.15 -4.43
CA VAL A 135 16.55 -8.76 -5.04
C VAL A 135 15.36 -8.94 -4.08
N VAL A 136 14.21 -8.31 -4.35
CA VAL A 136 12.95 -9.03 -4.05
C VAL A 136 12.98 -10.27 -4.94
N LYS A 137 13.56 -11.36 -4.45
CA LYS A 137 13.68 -12.64 -5.17
C LYS A 137 12.30 -13.04 -5.66
N PRO A 138 12.19 -13.91 -6.69
CA PRO A 138 10.98 -14.13 -7.51
C PRO A 138 9.74 -14.69 -6.80
N THR A 139 9.66 -14.61 -5.49
CA THR A 139 8.71 -15.37 -4.71
C THR A 139 7.85 -14.44 -3.92
N ASN A 140 6.62 -14.27 -4.41
CA ASN A 140 5.44 -13.96 -3.62
C ASN A 140 5.54 -14.63 -2.23
N LEU A 141 6.10 -15.85 -2.14
CA LEU A 141 6.37 -16.58 -0.90
C LEU A 141 7.19 -15.83 0.17
N VAL A 142 8.19 -14.98 -0.14
CA VAL A 142 8.95 -14.27 0.92
C VAL A 142 8.10 -13.14 1.51
N VAL A 143 7.54 -12.31 0.64
CA VAL A 143 6.62 -11.23 1.03
C VAL A 143 5.40 -11.83 1.73
N MET A 144 4.79 -12.85 1.15
CA MET A 144 3.62 -13.56 1.69
C MET A 144 3.96 -14.24 3.01
N ARG A 145 5.09 -14.94 3.13
CA ARG A 145 5.50 -15.55 4.41
C ARG A 145 5.71 -14.49 5.48
N ARG A 146 6.38 -13.38 5.17
CA ARG A 146 6.65 -12.32 6.17
C ARG A 146 5.38 -11.58 6.58
N VAL A 147 4.50 -11.28 5.62
CA VAL A 147 3.20 -10.67 5.90
C VAL A 147 2.29 -11.64 6.68
N LEU A 148 2.36 -12.95 6.40
CA LEU A 148 1.63 -13.97 7.17
C LEU A 148 2.20 -14.17 8.58
N GLU A 149 3.52 -14.22 8.75
CA GLU A 149 4.20 -14.28 10.05
C GLU A 149 3.78 -13.11 10.93
N MET A 150 3.74 -11.90 10.36
CA MET A 150 3.30 -10.72 11.09
C MET A 150 1.78 -10.70 11.32
N GLY A 151 0.97 -11.03 10.31
CA GLY A 151 -0.49 -11.11 10.44
C GLY A 151 -0.96 -12.11 11.50
N SER A 152 -0.22 -13.21 11.69
CA SER A 152 -0.47 -14.19 12.74
C SER A 152 -0.13 -13.67 14.14
N LEU A 153 0.91 -12.84 14.27
CA LEU A 153 1.28 -12.22 15.56
C LEU A 153 0.22 -11.22 16.04
N TYR A 154 -0.47 -10.53 15.12
CA TYR A 154 -1.51 -9.56 15.46
C TYR A 154 -2.92 -10.16 15.61
N HIS A 155 -3.14 -11.41 15.20
CA HIS A 155 -4.38 -12.15 15.51
C HIS A 155 -4.33 -12.88 16.86
N SER A 156 -3.13 -13.04 17.47
CA SER A 156 -2.97 -13.67 18.78
C SER A 156 -3.05 -12.69 19.96
N SER A 157 -2.99 -11.37 19.72
CA SER A 157 -3.34 -10.38 20.74
C SER A 157 -4.82 -10.04 20.58
N ALA A 158 -5.68 -10.93 21.10
CA ALA A 158 -6.95 -10.46 21.63
C ALA A 158 -6.61 -9.32 22.58
N LEU A 159 -6.89 -8.09 22.17
CA LEU A 159 -6.95 -6.97 23.11
C LEU A 159 -7.86 -7.44 24.24
N PRO A 160 -7.44 -7.38 25.52
CA PRO A 160 -8.35 -7.68 26.60
C PRO A 160 -9.55 -6.74 26.44
N ALA A 161 -10.74 -7.33 26.40
CA ALA A 161 -12.00 -6.61 26.31
C ALA A 161 -12.02 -5.54 27.41
N GLY A 162 -11.86 -4.25 27.04
CA GLY A 162 -11.87 -3.16 28.02
C GLY A 162 -11.06 -1.90 27.69
N ALA A 163 -10.19 -1.88 26.67
CA ALA A 163 -9.42 -0.67 26.37
C ALA A 163 -10.21 0.32 25.47
N PHE A 164 -11.20 1.01 26.05
CA PHE A 164 -11.73 2.24 25.48
C PHE A 164 -10.74 3.38 25.76
N VAL A 165 -10.06 3.87 24.72
CA VAL A 165 -9.39 5.17 24.78
C VAL A 165 -10.47 6.23 24.51
N THR A 166 -10.91 6.92 25.57
CA THR A 166 -11.77 8.10 25.42
C THR A 166 -10.96 9.26 24.82
N PRO A 167 -11.50 10.02 23.86
CA PRO A 167 -10.84 11.21 23.36
C PRO A 167 -10.82 12.27 24.47
N ARG A 168 -9.62 12.75 24.81
CA ARG A 168 -9.44 13.90 25.68
C ARG A 168 -9.88 15.15 24.89
N MET A 169 -11.10 15.62 25.13
CA MET A 169 -11.53 16.94 24.64
C MET A 169 -10.66 17.98 25.35
N LEU A 170 -9.89 18.73 24.57
CA LEU A 170 -9.22 19.94 25.02
C LEU A 170 -10.30 21.02 25.20
N GLY A 171 -10.43 21.51 26.43
CA GLY A 171 -11.07 22.79 26.75
C GLY A 171 -10.05 23.90 26.88
#